data_AF-A0A6P0SZV8-F1
#
_entry.id   AF-A0A6P0SZV8-F1
#
_cell.length_a   1.000
_cell.length_b   1.000
_cell.length_c   1.000
_cell.angle_alpha   90.00
_cell.angle_beta   90.00
_cell.angle_gamma   90.00
#
_symmetry.space_group_name_H-M   'P 1'
#
loop_
_entity.id
_entity.type
_entity.pdbx_description
1 polymer ?
#
loop_
_entity_poly.entity_id
_entity_poly.type
_entity_poly.pdbx_seq_one_letter_code
_entity_poly.pdbx_strand_id
1 'polypeptide(L)'
;LDYWVRLHRKYRCRIDQVVIFLKSTTSDLVFTNEFRDTNTWHSYRVIRLWEQDPQPLLANRALLPLATLARSNQPLGLLEQVVAEVDKIEEKPLRGNLAACVDVLAGLRFEKELVRRLLREEIMEESVTYQDIIQKGVQKGLQQGLQRGKQEEAVLIVMRLLTLRLGLLDPVLQQRIEGLSITRLEELSEALLDFETAMDLGVWLDNC
;
A
#
# COMPACT_ATOMS: atom_id res chain seq x y z
N LEU A 1 14.27 -23.32 -6.79
CA LEU A 1 14.51 -24.78 -6.76
C LEU A 1 13.25 -25.59 -6.39
N ASP A 2 12.63 -25.40 -5.21
CA ASP A 2 11.52 -26.27 -4.76
C ASP A 2 10.37 -26.38 -5.77
N TYR A 3 9.86 -25.26 -6.28
CA TYR A 3 8.84 -25.24 -7.33
C TYR A 3 9.27 -25.97 -8.61
N TRP A 4 10.55 -25.89 -8.99
CA TRP A 4 11.06 -26.58 -10.18
C TRP A 4 10.92 -28.09 -10.00
N VAL A 5 11.41 -28.62 -8.86
CA VAL A 5 11.41 -30.05 -8.57
C VAL A 5 9.98 -30.59 -8.54
N ARG A 6 9.04 -29.87 -7.92
CA ARG A 6 7.63 -30.25 -7.87
C ARG A 6 7.00 -30.31 -9.26
N LEU A 7 7.20 -29.27 -10.07
CA LEU A 7 6.69 -29.21 -11.43
C LEU A 7 7.31 -30.29 -12.31
N HIS A 8 8.61 -30.55 -12.16
CA HIS A 8 9.32 -31.54 -12.98
C HIS A 8 8.80 -32.94 -12.71
N ARG A 9 8.64 -33.30 -11.43
CA ARG A 9 8.07 -34.59 -11.03
C ARG A 9 6.65 -34.78 -11.55
N LYS A 10 5.82 -33.73 -11.52
CA LYS A 10 4.41 -33.79 -11.91
C LYS A 10 4.22 -33.87 -13.42
N TYR A 11 4.89 -33.00 -14.18
CA TYR A 11 4.61 -32.81 -15.61
C TYR A 11 5.63 -33.50 -16.52
N ARG A 12 6.80 -33.89 -16.01
CA ARG A 12 7.88 -34.57 -16.76
C ARG A 12 8.25 -33.89 -18.08
N CYS A 13 8.21 -32.57 -18.09
CA CYS A 13 8.58 -31.74 -19.24
C CYS A 13 9.71 -30.78 -18.88
N ARG A 14 10.23 -30.08 -19.89
CA ARG A 14 11.18 -28.98 -19.70
C ARG A 14 10.47 -27.83 -18.97
N ILE A 15 11.11 -27.31 -17.93
CA ILE A 15 10.63 -26.18 -17.15
C ILE A 15 11.65 -25.06 -17.28
N ASP A 16 11.22 -23.95 -17.88
CA ASP A 16 11.99 -22.72 -17.91
C ASP A 16 11.56 -21.85 -16.72
N GLN A 17 12.50 -21.57 -15.81
CA GLN A 17 12.26 -20.66 -14.69
C GLN A 17 12.80 -19.28 -14.99
N VAL A 18 11.99 -18.27 -14.68
CA VAL A 18 12.32 -16.87 -14.92
C VAL A 18 12.04 -16.07 -13.66
N VAL A 19 13.00 -15.24 -13.26
CA VAL A 19 12.84 -14.20 -12.25
C VAL A 19 12.78 -12.87 -12.96
N ILE A 20 11.73 -12.09 -12.70
CA ILE A 20 11.52 -10.77 -13.32
C ILE A 20 11.69 -9.70 -12.24
N PHE A 21 12.65 -8.81 -12.42
CA PHE A 21 12.82 -7.63 -11.58
C PHE A 21 12.12 -6.43 -12.22
N LEU A 22 11.22 -5.82 -11.44
CA LEU A 22 10.37 -4.72 -11.90
C LEU A 22 11.02 -3.35 -11.63
N LYS A 23 11.81 -3.22 -10.57
CA LYS A 23 12.41 -1.96 -10.13
C LYS A 23 13.93 -2.02 -10.14
N SER A 24 14.54 -1.00 -10.75
CA SER A 24 16.00 -0.86 -10.75
C SER A 24 16.54 -0.76 -9.33
N THR A 25 17.69 -1.39 -9.10
CA THR A 25 18.36 -1.47 -7.81
C THR A 25 19.86 -1.62 -8.01
N THR A 26 20.63 -1.27 -7.00
CA THR A 26 22.09 -1.45 -6.94
C THR A 26 22.51 -2.83 -6.42
N SER A 27 21.55 -3.68 -6.03
CA SER A 27 21.85 -5.01 -5.49
C SER A 27 22.39 -5.95 -6.56
N ASP A 28 23.55 -6.57 -6.32
CA ASP A 28 24.16 -7.54 -7.24
C ASP A 28 23.30 -8.80 -7.44
N LEU A 29 22.34 -9.06 -6.55
CA LEU A 29 21.41 -10.19 -6.66
C LEU A 29 20.63 -10.17 -7.97
N VAL A 30 20.41 -9.00 -8.57
CA VAL A 30 19.72 -8.89 -9.87
C VAL A 30 20.54 -9.42 -11.04
N PHE A 31 21.84 -9.68 -10.86
CA PHE A 31 22.72 -10.31 -11.84
C PHE A 31 22.92 -11.81 -11.60
N THR A 32 22.45 -12.31 -10.45
CA THR A 32 22.58 -13.73 -10.08
C THR A 32 21.49 -14.56 -10.75
N ASN A 33 21.89 -15.44 -11.66
CA ASN A 33 21.01 -16.31 -12.45
C ASN A 33 21.11 -17.80 -12.05
N GLU A 34 21.76 -18.09 -10.94
CA GLU A 34 21.91 -19.43 -10.42
C GLU A 34 21.82 -19.46 -8.89
N PHE A 35 21.28 -20.56 -8.38
CA PHE A 35 21.48 -20.96 -7.00
C PHE A 35 22.57 -22.04 -6.99
N ARG A 36 23.60 -21.85 -6.15
CA ARG A 36 24.70 -22.79 -6.02
C ARG A 36 25.00 -23.05 -4.56
N ASP A 37 25.11 -24.34 -4.25
CA ASP A 37 25.56 -24.90 -2.98
C ASP A 37 26.48 -26.09 -3.29
N THR A 38 27.10 -26.70 -2.28
CA THR A 38 28.09 -27.78 -2.37
C THR A 38 27.74 -28.85 -3.42
N ASN A 39 26.56 -29.47 -3.33
CA ASN A 39 26.11 -30.54 -4.23
C ASN A 39 24.89 -30.16 -5.09
N THR A 40 24.45 -28.90 -5.03
CA THR A 40 23.22 -28.46 -5.71
C THR A 40 23.50 -27.24 -6.55
N TRP A 41 23.22 -27.34 -7.84
CA TRP A 41 23.28 -26.22 -8.76
C TRP A 41 21.97 -26.13 -9.53
N HIS A 42 21.41 -24.92 -9.59
CA HIS A 42 20.14 -24.67 -10.24
C HIS A 42 20.15 -23.34 -10.98
N SER A 43 20.13 -23.38 -12.31
CA SER A 43 20.08 -22.18 -13.15
C SER A 43 18.65 -21.72 -13.41
N TYR A 44 18.47 -20.41 -13.51
CA TYR A 44 17.23 -19.78 -13.94
C TYR A 44 17.54 -18.54 -14.78
N ARG A 45 16.56 -18.09 -15.57
CA ARG A 45 16.70 -16.85 -16.35
C ARG A 45 16.35 -15.66 -15.47
N VAL A 46 17.09 -14.57 -15.62
CA VAL A 46 16.76 -13.29 -15.01
C VAL A 46 16.38 -12.28 -16.09
N ILE A 47 15.28 -11.56 -15.87
CA ILE A 47 14.83 -10.45 -16.70
C ILE A 47 14.76 -9.20 -15.83
N ARG A 48 15.53 -8.17 -16.19
CA ARG A 48 15.50 -6.86 -15.55
C ARG A 48 14.76 -5.92 -16.49
N LEU A 49 13.56 -5.46 -16.10
CA LEU A 49 12.71 -4.70 -17.04
C LEU A 49 13.39 -3.43 -17.53
N TRP A 50 14.12 -2.71 -16.67
CA TRP A 50 14.82 -1.47 -17.03
C TRP A 50 15.95 -1.63 -18.06
N GLU A 51 16.30 -2.87 -18.44
CA GLU A 51 17.25 -3.17 -19.51
C GLU A 51 16.58 -3.66 -20.80
N GLN A 52 15.29 -4.04 -20.73
CA GLN A 52 14.59 -4.62 -21.87
C GLN A 52 14.21 -3.56 -22.89
N ASP A 53 14.20 -3.96 -24.16
CA ASP A 53 13.65 -3.15 -25.25
C ASP A 53 12.13 -2.96 -25.04
N PRO A 54 11.60 -1.73 -25.06
CA PRO A 54 10.16 -1.49 -24.95
C PRO A 54 9.36 -2.00 -26.14
N GLN A 55 9.94 -2.10 -27.35
CA GLN A 55 9.15 -2.35 -28.57
C GLN A 55 8.33 -3.67 -28.53
N PRO A 56 8.89 -4.83 -28.10
CA PRO A 56 8.10 -6.05 -27.99
C PRO A 56 6.99 -5.99 -26.92
N LEU A 57 7.17 -5.16 -25.89
CA LEU A 57 6.18 -4.97 -24.82
C LEU A 57 5.04 -4.06 -25.29
N LEU A 58 5.35 -3.03 -26.08
CA LEU A 58 4.36 -2.14 -26.69
C LEU A 58 3.53 -2.85 -27.76
N ALA A 59 4.14 -3.76 -28.52
CA ALA A 59 3.46 -4.51 -29.58
C ALA A 59 2.39 -5.49 -29.06
N ASN A 60 2.37 -5.79 -27.76
CA ASN A 60 1.39 -6.69 -27.16
C ASN A 60 0.62 -5.98 -26.05
N ARG A 61 -0.69 -5.77 -26.26
CA ARG A 61 -1.59 -5.12 -25.31
C ARG A 61 -1.50 -5.68 -23.87
N ALA A 62 -1.28 -6.98 -23.72
CA ALA A 62 -1.18 -7.61 -22.39
C ALA A 62 0.13 -7.29 -21.65
N LEU A 63 1.14 -6.78 -22.37
CA LEU A 63 2.45 -6.43 -21.82
C LEU A 63 2.64 -4.92 -21.63
N LEU A 64 1.66 -4.10 -22.02
CA LEU A 64 1.68 -2.64 -21.82
C LEU A 64 2.01 -2.21 -20.38
N PRO A 65 1.47 -2.86 -19.32
CA PRO A 65 1.87 -2.54 -17.96
C PRO A 65 3.38 -2.65 -17.71
N LEU A 66 4.03 -3.69 -18.27
CA LEU A 66 5.47 -3.92 -18.11
C LEU A 66 6.31 -2.94 -18.96
N ALA A 67 5.76 -2.46 -20.07
CA ALA A 67 6.45 -1.51 -20.95
C ALA A 67 6.81 -0.20 -20.22
N THR A 68 6.02 0.23 -19.22
CA THR A 68 6.32 1.41 -18.39
C THR A 68 7.67 1.33 -17.67
N LEU A 69 8.15 0.12 -17.42
CA LEU A 69 9.39 -0.18 -16.69
C LEU A 69 10.57 -0.48 -17.62
N ALA A 70 10.35 -0.48 -18.93
CA ALA A 70 11.36 -0.83 -19.92
C ALA A 70 12.48 0.23 -20.04
N ARG A 71 13.58 -0.14 -20.70
CA ARG A 71 14.70 0.77 -20.96
C ARG A 71 14.23 1.94 -21.82
N SER A 72 14.50 3.16 -21.39
CA SER A 72 14.18 4.36 -22.18
C SER A 72 15.06 5.55 -21.78
N ASN A 73 15.49 6.30 -22.79
CA ASN A 73 16.16 7.60 -22.63
C ASN A 73 15.15 8.75 -22.48
N GLN A 74 13.86 8.51 -22.76
CA GLN A 74 12.75 9.43 -22.56
C GLN A 74 11.62 8.70 -21.81
N PRO A 75 11.76 8.51 -20.48
CA PRO A 75 10.82 7.71 -19.70
C PRO A 75 9.38 8.22 -19.76
N LEU A 76 9.20 9.55 -19.69
CA LEU A 76 7.89 10.18 -19.80
C LEU A 76 7.23 9.90 -21.17
N GLY A 77 7.97 10.09 -22.27
CA GLY A 77 7.46 9.81 -23.61
C GLY A 77 7.09 8.33 -23.81
N LEU A 78 7.83 7.41 -23.19
CA LEU A 78 7.45 5.99 -23.19
C LEU A 78 6.14 5.75 -22.41
N LEU A 79 5.97 6.39 -21.26
CA LEU A 79 4.71 6.29 -20.50
C LEU A 79 3.53 6.84 -21.31
N GLU A 80 3.68 7.99 -21.95
CA GLU A 80 2.66 8.58 -22.84
C GLU A 80 2.30 7.64 -23.99
N GLN A 81 3.28 6.95 -24.59
CA GLN A 81 3.04 5.93 -25.61
C GLN A 81 2.23 4.75 -25.03
N VAL A 82 2.59 4.26 -23.85
CA VAL A 82 1.85 3.17 -23.20
C VAL A 82 0.39 3.57 -22.96
N VAL A 83 0.14 4.78 -22.45
CA VAL A 83 -1.22 5.30 -22.23
C VAL A 83 -1.98 5.37 -23.56
N ALA A 84 -1.35 5.89 -24.61
CA ALA A 84 -1.96 5.96 -25.94
C ALA A 84 -2.31 4.57 -26.50
N GLU A 85 -1.49 3.53 -26.26
CA GLU A 85 -1.82 2.16 -26.65
C GLU A 85 -2.96 1.57 -25.82
N VAL A 86 -3.07 1.91 -24.53
CA VAL A 86 -4.21 1.51 -23.69
C VAL A 86 -5.50 2.16 -24.18
N ASP A 87 -5.47 3.44 -24.56
CA ASP A 87 -6.65 4.17 -25.01
C ASP A 87 -7.25 3.61 -26.31
N LYS A 88 -6.44 2.95 -27.14
CA LYS A 88 -6.89 2.25 -28.36
C LYS A 88 -7.71 1.00 -28.08
N ILE A 89 -7.77 0.52 -26.84
CA ILE A 89 -8.50 -0.71 -26.48
C ILE A 89 -10.00 -0.39 -26.38
N GLU A 90 -10.80 -0.94 -27.30
CA GLU A 90 -12.25 -0.72 -27.34
C GLU A 90 -13.01 -1.42 -26.20
N GLU A 91 -12.54 -2.61 -25.81
CA GLU A 91 -13.16 -3.40 -24.75
C GLU A 91 -12.98 -2.70 -23.39
N LYS A 92 -14.04 -2.02 -22.92
CA LYS A 92 -13.99 -1.21 -21.70
C LYS A 92 -13.46 -1.96 -20.47
N PRO A 93 -13.92 -3.19 -20.14
CA PRO A 93 -13.39 -3.91 -18.98
C PRO A 93 -11.90 -4.21 -19.10
N LEU A 94 -11.45 -4.67 -20.28
CA LEU A 94 -10.04 -4.94 -20.54
C LEU A 94 -9.19 -3.67 -20.47
N ARG A 95 -9.66 -2.58 -21.08
CA ARG A 95 -8.98 -1.28 -21.04
C ARG A 95 -8.83 -0.80 -19.61
N GLY A 96 -9.90 -0.83 -18.81
CA GLY A 96 -9.86 -0.40 -17.42
C GLY A 96 -8.93 -1.25 -16.56
N ASN A 97 -8.95 -2.58 -16.75
CA ASN A 97 -8.02 -3.48 -16.08
C ASN A 97 -6.56 -3.18 -16.44
N LEU A 98 -6.26 -2.99 -17.73
CA LEU A 98 -4.89 -2.68 -18.16
C LEU A 98 -4.46 -1.28 -17.70
N ALA A 99 -5.33 -0.28 -17.74
CA ALA A 99 -5.06 1.05 -17.20
C ALA A 99 -4.69 0.98 -15.71
N ALA A 100 -5.45 0.20 -14.91
CA ALA A 100 -5.14 -0.01 -13.50
C ALA A 100 -3.80 -0.72 -13.29
N CYS A 101 -3.46 -1.72 -14.12
CA CYS A 101 -2.14 -2.36 -14.05
C CYS A 101 -1.00 -1.42 -14.46
N VAL A 102 -1.22 -0.57 -15.48
CA VAL A 102 -0.25 0.45 -15.91
C VAL A 102 -0.04 1.46 -14.78
N ASP A 103 -1.10 1.95 -14.11
CA ASP A 103 -0.99 2.87 -12.97
C ASP A 103 -0.10 2.30 -11.86
N VAL A 104 -0.38 1.05 -11.43
CA VAL A 104 0.38 0.37 -10.38
C VAL A 104 1.86 0.20 -10.76
N LEU A 105 2.15 -0.26 -11.98
CA LEU A 105 3.53 -0.51 -12.41
C LEU A 105 4.28 0.79 -12.72
N ALA A 106 3.64 1.77 -13.35
CA ALA A 106 4.23 3.09 -13.57
C ALA A 106 4.61 3.76 -12.25
N GLY A 107 3.80 3.60 -11.20
CA GLY A 107 4.11 4.08 -9.85
C GLY A 107 5.40 3.53 -9.23
N LEU A 108 5.99 2.45 -9.76
CA LEU A 108 7.30 1.95 -9.32
C LEU A 108 8.48 2.80 -9.84
N ARG A 109 8.25 3.58 -10.90
CA ARG A 109 9.27 4.39 -11.60
C ARG A 109 8.97 5.90 -11.58
N PHE A 110 7.70 6.28 -11.58
CA PHE A 110 7.25 7.66 -11.72
C PHE A 110 6.56 8.17 -10.46
N GLU A 111 6.55 9.49 -10.29
CA GLU A 111 5.78 10.13 -9.21
C GLU A 111 4.28 9.94 -9.42
N LYS A 112 3.56 9.75 -8.32
CA LYS A 112 2.13 9.49 -8.32
C LYS A 112 1.32 10.55 -9.07
N GLU A 113 1.65 11.83 -8.88
CA GLU A 113 0.94 12.95 -9.51
C GLU A 113 1.17 13.03 -11.03
N LEU A 114 2.31 12.54 -11.51
CA LEU A 114 2.58 12.44 -12.94
C LEU A 114 1.74 11.32 -13.56
N VAL A 115 1.71 10.14 -12.93
CA VAL A 115 0.93 8.98 -13.42
C VAL A 115 -0.55 9.33 -13.49
N ARG A 116 -1.12 9.94 -12.43
CA ARG A 116 -2.52 10.37 -12.36
C ARG A 116 -2.92 11.39 -13.43
N ARG A 117 -1.99 12.24 -13.84
CA ARG A 117 -2.25 13.23 -14.89
C ARG A 117 -2.44 12.57 -16.26
N LEU A 118 -1.73 11.47 -16.49
CA LEU A 118 -1.73 10.74 -17.76
C LEU A 118 -2.81 9.65 -17.79
N LEU A 119 -3.00 8.92 -16.68
CA LEU A 119 -4.01 7.88 -16.52
C LEU A 119 -5.12 8.40 -15.62
N ARG A 120 -6.23 8.80 -16.24
CA ARG A 120 -7.37 9.33 -15.49
C ARG A 120 -8.14 8.20 -14.81
N GLU A 121 -8.65 8.48 -13.60
CA GLU A 121 -9.33 7.48 -12.78
C GLU A 121 -10.59 6.92 -13.46
N GLU A 122 -11.29 7.71 -14.29
CA GLU A 122 -12.51 7.27 -14.98
C GLU A 122 -12.26 6.12 -15.96
N ILE A 123 -11.04 6.00 -16.49
CA ILE A 123 -10.66 4.89 -17.38
C ILE A 123 -10.59 3.58 -16.57
N MET A 124 -10.21 3.66 -15.29
CA MET A 124 -9.99 2.52 -14.40
C MET A 124 -11.24 2.08 -13.64
N GLU A 125 -12.33 2.85 -13.68
CA GLU A 125 -13.57 2.54 -12.94
C GLU A 125 -14.18 1.17 -13.31
N GLU A 126 -13.95 0.70 -14.53
CA GLU A 126 -14.39 -0.61 -15.02
C GLU A 126 -13.52 -1.78 -14.51
N SER A 127 -12.38 -1.49 -13.85
CA SER A 127 -11.50 -2.50 -13.28
C SER A 127 -12.06 -3.01 -11.95
N VAL A 128 -12.36 -4.31 -11.90
CA VAL A 128 -12.78 -4.99 -10.67
C VAL A 128 -11.72 -4.84 -9.57
N THR A 129 -10.43 -4.89 -9.94
CA THR A 129 -9.34 -4.72 -8.98
C THR A 129 -9.31 -3.30 -8.42
N TYR A 130 -9.56 -2.29 -9.27
CA TYR A 130 -9.63 -0.89 -8.83
C TYR A 130 -10.81 -0.66 -7.87
N GLN A 131 -11.99 -1.18 -8.21
CA GLN A 131 -13.18 -1.12 -7.36
C GLN A 131 -12.92 -1.75 -5.98
N ASP A 132 -12.28 -2.92 -5.92
CA ASP A 132 -11.91 -3.58 -4.67
C ASP A 132 -10.94 -2.72 -3.82
N ILE A 133 -9.97 -2.05 -4.45
CA ILE A 133 -9.04 -1.14 -3.76
C ILE A 133 -9.80 0.03 -3.14
N ILE A 134 -10.72 0.65 -3.88
CA ILE A 134 -11.56 1.75 -3.38
C ILE A 134 -12.43 1.29 -2.22
N GLN A 135 -13.12 0.14 -2.36
CA GLN A 135 -13.97 -0.41 -1.30
C GLN A 135 -13.17 -0.67 -0.01
N LYS A 136 -12.00 -1.30 -0.11
CA LYS A 136 -11.10 -1.51 1.05
C LYS A 136 -10.64 -0.19 1.66
N GLY A 137 -10.36 0.82 0.83
CA GLY A 137 -10.02 2.17 1.27
C GLY A 137 -11.15 2.81 2.08
N VAL A 138 -12.38 2.77 1.56
CA VAL A 138 -13.58 3.29 2.23
C VAL A 138 -13.84 2.58 3.56
N GLN A 139 -13.75 1.24 3.59
CA GLN A 139 -13.93 0.47 4.82
C GLN A 139 -12.90 0.83 5.90
N LYS A 140 -11.61 0.94 5.53
CA LYS A 140 -10.56 1.38 6.45
C LYS A 140 -10.79 2.81 6.93
N GLY A 141 -11.15 3.71 6.02
CA GLY A 141 -11.45 5.11 6.35
C GLY A 141 -12.61 5.23 7.33
N LEU A 142 -13.70 4.49 7.10
CA LEU A 142 -14.85 4.46 8.00
C LEU A 142 -14.47 3.91 9.39
N GLN A 143 -13.71 2.83 9.44
CA GLN A 143 -13.26 2.23 10.70
C GLN A 143 -12.36 3.20 11.49
N GLN A 144 -11.39 3.83 10.81
CA GLN A 144 -10.51 4.83 11.42
C GLN A 144 -11.29 6.06 11.89
N GLY A 145 -12.23 6.55 11.08
CA GLY A 145 -13.09 7.69 11.42
C GLY A 145 -13.98 7.40 12.62
N LEU A 146 -14.59 6.22 12.68
CA LEU A 146 -15.41 5.81 13.83
C LEU A 146 -14.56 5.69 15.10
N GLN A 147 -13.36 5.12 15.01
CA GLN A 147 -12.47 4.99 16.17
C GLN A 147 -11.99 6.34 16.68
N ARG A 148 -11.56 7.24 15.78
CA ARG A 148 -11.16 8.60 16.14
C ARG A 148 -12.32 9.38 16.76
N GLY A 149 -13.50 9.34 16.13
CA GLY A 149 -14.69 10.04 16.65
C GLY A 149 -15.10 9.54 18.04
N LYS A 150 -15.01 8.22 18.31
CA LYS A 150 -15.23 7.68 19.66
C LYS A 150 -14.21 8.19 20.67
N GLN A 151 -12.93 8.26 20.31
CA GLN A 151 -11.88 8.75 21.20
C GLN A 151 -12.04 10.25 21.47
N GLU A 152 -12.24 11.06 20.43
CA GLU A 152 -12.45 12.51 20.55
C GLU A 152 -13.65 12.83 21.44
N GLU A 153 -14.77 12.11 21.26
CA GLU A 153 -15.96 12.28 22.09
C GLU A 153 -15.71 11.84 23.54
N ALA A 154 -15.02 10.70 23.75
CA ALA A 154 -14.69 10.23 25.10
C ALA A 154 -13.79 11.22 25.85
N VAL A 155 -12.74 11.75 25.19
CA VAL A 155 -11.87 12.79 25.75
C VAL A 155 -12.70 14.02 26.11
N LEU A 156 -13.56 14.50 25.21
CA LEU A 156 -14.37 15.70 25.42
C LEU A 156 -15.32 15.54 26.61
N ILE A 157 -15.98 14.39 26.72
CA ILE A 157 -16.90 14.09 27.83
C ILE A 157 -16.11 14.00 29.15
N VAL A 158 -15.04 13.22 29.20
CA VAL A 158 -14.21 13.06 30.41
C VAL A 158 -13.65 14.41 30.86
N MET A 159 -13.14 15.22 29.93
CA MET A 159 -12.64 16.56 30.22
C MET A 159 -13.72 17.49 30.80
N ARG A 160 -14.94 17.45 30.24
CA ARG A 160 -16.09 18.20 30.79
C ARG A 160 -16.45 17.74 32.20
N LEU A 161 -16.52 16.44 32.44
CA LEU A 161 -16.87 15.88 33.74
C LEU A 161 -15.82 16.22 34.81
N LEU A 162 -14.53 16.07 34.47
CA LEU A 162 -13.45 16.46 35.37
C LEU A 162 -13.47 17.96 35.65
N THR A 163 -13.75 18.79 34.65
CA THR A 163 -13.85 20.24 34.84
C THR A 163 -15.02 20.62 35.76
N LEU A 164 -16.16 19.94 35.63
CA LEU A 164 -17.32 20.16 36.50
C LEU A 164 -17.04 19.75 37.95
N ARG A 165 -16.24 18.70 38.15
CA ARG A 165 -15.98 18.13 39.48
C ARG A 165 -14.80 18.80 40.20
N LEU A 166 -13.70 19.03 39.49
CA LEU A 166 -12.42 19.47 40.03
C LEU A 166 -12.10 20.94 39.70
N GLY A 167 -12.91 21.59 38.86
CA GLY A 167 -12.66 22.93 38.35
C GLY A 167 -11.63 22.95 37.22
N LEU A 168 -10.95 24.08 37.02
CA LEU A 168 -9.96 24.24 35.95
C LEU A 168 -8.78 23.28 36.14
N LEU A 169 -8.59 22.38 35.17
CA LEU A 169 -7.46 21.46 35.15
C LEU A 169 -6.19 22.11 34.59
N ASP A 170 -5.04 21.76 35.16
CA ASP A 170 -3.72 22.14 34.62
C ASP A 170 -3.55 21.60 33.19
N PRO A 171 -3.08 22.42 32.22
CA PRO A 171 -2.79 22.01 30.84
C PRO A 171 -1.98 20.72 30.69
N VAL A 172 -1.05 20.43 31.62
CA VAL A 172 -0.25 19.20 31.61
C VAL A 172 -1.13 17.96 31.81
N LEU A 173 -2.11 18.04 32.71
CA LEU A 173 -3.07 16.93 32.92
C LEU A 173 -4.01 16.77 31.73
N GLN A 174 -4.42 17.88 31.10
CA GLN A 174 -5.27 17.86 29.92
C GLN A 174 -4.60 17.10 28.76
N GLN A 175 -3.33 17.40 28.46
CA GLN A 175 -2.58 16.69 27.42
C GLN A 175 -2.41 15.20 27.72
N ARG A 176 -2.21 14.83 29.00
CA ARG A 176 -2.12 13.42 29.39
C ARG A 176 -3.43 12.68 29.11
N ILE A 177 -4.57 13.31 29.39
CA ILE A 177 -5.91 12.75 29.12
C ILE A 177 -6.16 12.61 27.62
N GLU A 178 -5.80 13.62 26.82
CA GLU A 178 -5.92 13.56 25.35
C GLU A 178 -5.12 12.41 24.73
N GLY A 179 -4.02 12.00 25.36
CA GLY A 179 -3.19 10.87 24.94
C GLY A 179 -3.69 9.48 25.38
N LEU A 180 -4.74 9.40 26.20
CA LEU A 180 -5.26 8.12 26.69
C LEU A 180 -5.98 7.33 25.59
N SER A 181 -5.92 6.00 25.70
CA SER A 181 -6.72 5.10 24.89
C SER A 181 -8.20 5.17 25.28
N ILE A 182 -9.10 4.78 24.39
CA ILE A 182 -10.56 4.76 24.66
C ILE A 182 -10.86 3.96 25.94
N THR A 183 -10.23 2.79 26.12
CA THR A 183 -10.43 1.96 27.31
C THR A 183 -10.00 2.67 28.60
N ARG A 184 -8.87 3.40 28.57
CA ARG A 184 -8.45 4.20 29.72
C ARG A 184 -9.38 5.38 29.98
N LEU A 185 -9.92 6.00 28.94
CA LEU A 185 -10.91 7.08 29.08
C LEU A 185 -12.22 6.57 29.70
N GLU A 186 -12.65 5.36 29.33
CA GLU A 186 -13.82 4.69 29.93
C GLU A 186 -13.56 4.38 31.42
N GLU A 187 -12.41 3.81 31.77
CA GLU A 187 -12.01 3.59 33.17
C GLU A 187 -11.93 4.90 33.96
N LEU A 188 -11.38 5.96 33.36
CA LEU A 188 -11.32 7.29 33.97
C LEU A 188 -12.73 7.87 34.19
N SER A 189 -13.68 7.58 33.29
CA SER A 189 -15.06 8.05 33.43
C SER A 189 -15.80 7.45 34.63
N GLU A 190 -15.38 6.26 35.07
CA GLU A 190 -15.87 5.64 36.30
C GLU A 190 -15.08 6.14 37.52
N ALA A 191 -13.75 6.11 37.46
CA ALA A 191 -12.88 6.50 38.58
C ALA A 191 -13.06 7.97 38.98
N LEU A 192 -13.36 8.85 38.01
CA LEU A 192 -13.63 10.25 38.30
C LEU A 192 -14.83 10.46 39.22
N LEU A 193 -15.70 9.44 39.39
CA LEU A 193 -16.84 9.50 40.30
C LEU A 193 -16.43 9.47 41.78
N ASP A 194 -15.18 9.10 42.10
CA ASP A 194 -14.65 9.02 43.46
C ASP A 194 -13.60 10.10 43.77
N PHE A 195 -13.19 10.92 42.80
CA PHE A 195 -12.15 11.94 43.03
C PHE A 195 -12.64 13.08 43.93
N GLU A 196 -11.83 13.55 44.87
CA GLU A 196 -12.14 14.73 45.67
C GLU A 196 -11.32 15.95 45.21
N THR A 197 -10.12 15.70 44.68
CA THR A 197 -9.15 16.74 44.30
C THR A 197 -8.41 16.43 43.00
N ALA A 198 -7.75 17.43 42.43
CA ALA A 198 -6.88 17.25 41.25
C ALA A 198 -5.67 16.33 41.51
N MET A 199 -5.30 16.10 42.79
CA MET A 199 -4.23 15.17 43.15
C MET A 199 -4.65 13.71 42.88
N ASP A 200 -5.93 13.37 43.10
CA ASP A 200 -6.46 12.02 42.86
C ASP A 200 -6.37 11.65 41.38
N LEU A 201 -6.70 12.62 40.50
CA LEU A 201 -6.53 12.52 39.06
C LEU A 201 -5.06 12.32 38.67
N GLY A 202 -4.14 13.08 39.28
CA GLY A 202 -2.71 12.95 39.04
C GLY A 202 -2.19 11.55 39.39
N VAL A 203 -2.55 11.05 40.56
CA VAL A 203 -2.19 9.69 41.03
C VAL A 203 -2.79 8.62 40.11
N TRP A 204 -4.03 8.79 39.66
CA TRP A 204 -4.66 7.85 38.74
C TRP A 204 -3.93 7.80 37.39
N LEU A 205 -3.59 8.97 36.84
CA LEU A 205 -2.85 9.08 35.57
C LEU A 205 -1.41 8.52 35.68
N ASP A 206 -0.79 8.58 36.86
CA ASP A 206 0.55 8.02 37.10
C ASP A 206 0.56 6.49 37.21
N ASN A 207 -0.59 5.88 37.50
CA ASN A 207 -0.78 4.43 37.56
C ASN A 207 -1.36 3.83 36.25
N CYS A 208 -1.47 4.65 35.19
CA CYS A 208 -2.06 4.27 33.90
C CYS A 208 -1.07 3.68 32.88
#